data_AF-A0A955WLK7-F1
#
_entry.id   AF-A0A955WLK7-F1
#
_cell.length_a   1.000
_cell.length_b   1.000
_cell.length_c   1.000
_cell.angle_alpha   90.00
_cell.angle_beta   90.00
_cell.angle_gamma   90.00
#
_symmetry.space_group_name_H-M   'P 1'
#
loop_
_entity.id
_entity.type
_entity.pdbx_description
1 polymer ?
#
loop_
_entity_poly.entity_id
_entity_poly.type
_entity_poly.pdbx_seq_one_letter_code
_entity_poly.pdbx_strand_id
1 'polypeptide(L)'
;IDCEDDDCATAAGCFEDCTNGVDDDGDEDIDCDDADCANDAACRPAPVAFTFEELQARFDVDCRGCHVFLRNDFRVQTINVRGGGTNLDRIEPGDHTRSYIYHKLAGTQATVGGAGVRMPRGGPFWSVDDLARFAAYIDALPVQ
;
A
#
# COMPACT_ATOMS: atom_id res chain seq x y z
N ILE A 1 23.78 32.44 6.79
CA ILE A 1 24.02 30.99 6.78
C ILE A 1 22.71 30.40 7.25
N ASP A 2 21.86 30.24 6.24
CA ASP A 2 20.47 29.79 6.22
C ASP A 2 20.34 28.87 5.00
N CYS A 3 19.16 28.31 4.76
CA CYS A 3 18.91 27.33 3.71
C CYS A 3 19.00 27.92 2.28
N GLU A 4 19.00 29.25 2.15
CA GLU A 4 19.27 29.95 0.88
C GLU A 4 20.77 30.07 0.55
N ASP A 5 21.65 29.64 1.46
CA ASP A 5 23.09 29.56 1.22
C ASP A 5 23.44 28.24 0.51
N ASP A 6 23.96 28.32 -0.73
CA ASP A 6 24.41 27.16 -1.54
C ASP A 6 25.39 26.24 -0.77
N ASP A 7 26.16 26.79 0.17
CA ASP A 7 27.10 26.02 1.00
C ASP A 7 26.38 25.20 2.09
N CYS A 8 25.11 25.51 2.40
CA CYS A 8 24.32 24.90 3.48
C CYS A 8 23.09 24.12 3.00
N ALA A 9 22.74 24.12 1.71
CA ALA A 9 21.59 23.41 1.12
C ALA A 9 21.51 21.88 1.37
N THR A 10 22.49 21.28 2.05
CA THR A 10 22.48 19.85 2.44
C THR A 10 22.72 19.62 3.93
N ALA A 11 22.70 20.68 4.74
CA ALA A 11 22.84 20.58 6.18
C ALA A 11 21.59 19.95 6.81
N ALA A 12 21.76 19.34 7.99
CA ALA A 12 20.70 18.58 8.68
C ALA A 12 19.53 19.45 9.24
N GLY A 13 19.56 20.77 9.02
CA GLY A 13 18.46 21.70 9.30
C GLY A 13 18.02 22.45 8.04
N CYS A 14 18.21 21.81 6.88
CA CYS A 14 17.69 22.22 5.57
C CYS A 14 16.87 21.05 4.98
N PHE A 15 16.31 20.21 5.86
CA PHE A 15 15.54 19.02 5.53
C PHE A 15 14.35 18.98 6.48
N GLU A 16 13.16 18.89 5.90
CA GLU A 16 11.92 18.96 6.64
C GLU A 16 11.52 17.62 7.29
N ASP A 17 11.20 17.63 8.59
CA ASP A 17 10.47 16.54 9.23
C ASP A 17 8.97 16.87 9.22
N CYS A 18 8.31 16.37 8.19
CA CYS A 18 6.91 16.63 7.84
C CYS A 18 5.84 16.21 8.88
N THR A 19 6.23 15.85 10.09
CA THR A 19 5.33 15.32 11.12
C THR A 19 5.56 15.85 12.54
N ASN A 20 6.51 16.77 12.74
CA ASN A 20 6.93 17.17 14.07
C ASN A 20 6.28 18.47 14.58
N GLY A 21 5.53 19.19 13.74
CA GLY A 21 4.84 20.42 14.08
C GLY A 21 5.74 21.67 14.13
N VAL A 22 6.90 21.62 13.49
CA VAL A 22 7.91 22.68 13.43
C VAL A 22 8.29 22.90 11.96
N ASP A 23 8.74 24.11 11.66
CA ASP A 23 9.42 24.51 10.42
C ASP A 23 10.92 24.19 10.61
N ASP A 24 11.40 23.09 10.03
CA ASP A 24 12.77 22.59 10.25
C ASP A 24 13.80 23.20 9.29
N ASP A 25 13.36 23.67 8.13
CA ASP A 25 14.21 24.32 7.14
C ASP A 25 14.10 25.86 7.09
N GLY A 26 13.21 26.45 7.88
CA GLY A 26 13.12 27.89 8.11
C GLY A 26 12.48 28.69 6.97
N ASP A 27 11.67 28.07 6.11
CA ASP A 27 10.98 28.74 5.01
C ASP A 27 9.58 29.30 5.35
N GLU A 28 9.19 29.19 6.63
CA GLU A 28 7.92 29.59 7.24
C GLU A 28 6.72 28.67 6.94
N ASP A 29 6.90 27.59 6.18
CA ASP A 29 5.91 26.53 6.06
C ASP A 29 6.16 25.42 7.12
N ILE A 30 5.11 24.69 7.50
CA ILE A 30 5.18 23.69 8.60
C ILE A 30 4.54 22.39 8.15
N ASP A 31 5.24 21.26 8.34
CA ASP A 31 4.75 19.91 8.07
C ASP A 31 4.08 19.79 6.68
N CYS A 32 2.78 19.51 6.61
CA CYS A 32 2.07 19.29 5.36
C CYS A 32 1.64 20.57 4.65
N ASP A 33 1.82 21.72 5.29
CA ASP A 33 1.70 23.00 4.63
C ASP A 33 2.99 23.37 3.86
N ASP A 34 4.09 22.64 4.10
CA ASP A 34 5.39 22.76 3.43
C ASP A 34 5.44 22.08 2.06
N ALA A 35 6.03 22.77 1.08
CA ALA A 35 6.17 22.29 -0.31
C ALA A 35 7.17 21.13 -0.47
N ASP A 36 8.20 21.06 0.36
CA ASP A 36 9.18 19.98 0.39
C ASP A 36 8.57 18.69 0.98
N CYS A 37 7.51 18.83 1.78
CA CYS A 37 6.69 17.73 2.29
C CYS A 37 5.63 17.22 1.31
N ALA A 38 5.53 17.77 0.10
CA ALA A 38 4.49 17.39 -0.88
C ALA A 38 4.47 15.89 -1.25
N ASN A 39 5.59 15.18 -1.07
CA ASN A 39 5.69 13.74 -1.35
C ASN A 39 5.76 12.87 -0.09
N ASP A 40 5.75 13.47 1.10
CA ASP A 40 5.78 12.72 2.36
C ASP A 40 4.50 11.89 2.55
N ALA A 41 4.65 10.70 3.11
CA ALA A 41 3.53 9.78 3.30
C ALA A 41 2.50 10.31 4.31
N ALA A 42 2.91 11.13 5.29
CA ALA A 42 2.03 11.76 6.26
C ALA A 42 1.18 12.87 5.66
N CYS A 43 1.70 13.54 4.61
CA CYS A 43 1.05 14.71 3.99
C CYS A 43 0.26 14.37 2.73
N ARG A 44 0.39 13.14 2.24
CA ARG A 44 -0.48 12.65 1.15
C ARG A 44 -1.85 12.26 1.72
N PRO A 45 -2.95 12.61 1.02
CA PRO A 45 -4.27 12.17 1.44
C PRO A 45 -4.31 10.64 1.48
N ALA A 46 -4.96 10.08 2.51
CA ALA A 46 -5.09 8.65 2.67
C ALA A 46 -5.62 8.01 1.37
N PRO A 47 -5.07 6.86 0.95
CA PRO A 47 -5.45 6.22 -0.30
C PRO A 47 -6.94 5.89 -0.27
N VAL A 48 -7.68 6.32 -1.29
CA VAL A 48 -9.09 5.98 -1.45
C VAL A 48 -9.19 4.49 -1.75
N ALA A 49 -9.82 3.75 -0.83
CA ALA A 49 -10.06 2.31 -1.00
C ALA A 49 -10.68 2.00 -2.36
N PHE A 50 -10.31 0.86 -2.95
CA PHE A 50 -11.02 0.37 -4.13
C PHE A 50 -12.51 0.16 -3.81
N THR A 51 -13.39 0.46 -4.77
CA THR A 51 -14.75 -0.06 -4.70
C THR A 51 -14.74 -1.55 -5.00
N PHE A 52 -15.86 -2.22 -4.72
CA PHE A 52 -16.01 -3.62 -5.11
C PHE A 52 -15.82 -3.82 -6.60
N GLU A 53 -16.47 -2.97 -7.39
CA GLU A 53 -16.55 -3.09 -8.83
C GLU A 53 -15.17 -2.89 -9.46
N GLU A 54 -14.42 -1.91 -8.97
CA GLU A 54 -13.04 -1.67 -9.39
C GLU A 54 -12.14 -2.87 -9.09
N LEU A 55 -12.24 -3.38 -7.85
CA LEU A 55 -11.40 -4.48 -7.41
C LEU A 55 -11.74 -5.77 -8.16
N GLN A 56 -13.03 -6.08 -8.34
CA GLN A 56 -13.48 -7.23 -9.12
C GLN A 56 -12.98 -7.14 -10.57
N ALA A 57 -13.10 -5.99 -11.21
CA ALA A 57 -12.60 -5.78 -12.57
C ALA A 57 -11.08 -5.99 -12.66
N ARG A 58 -10.32 -5.54 -11.65
CA ARG A 58 -8.87 -5.74 -11.61
C ARG A 58 -8.47 -7.20 -11.44
N PHE A 59 -9.12 -7.92 -10.53
CA PHE A 59 -8.91 -9.37 -10.34
C PHE A 59 -9.23 -10.17 -11.61
N ASP A 60 -10.24 -9.74 -12.37
CA ASP A 60 -10.63 -10.37 -13.62
C ASP A 60 -9.57 -10.25 -14.71
N VAL A 61 -8.83 -9.14 -14.74
CA VAL A 61 -7.75 -8.91 -15.70
C VAL A 61 -6.45 -9.56 -15.22
N ASP A 62 -6.06 -9.31 -13.97
CA ASP A 62 -4.70 -9.61 -13.49
C ASP A 62 -4.56 -11.00 -12.88
N CYS A 63 -5.66 -11.63 -12.45
CA CYS A 63 -5.62 -12.90 -11.74
C CYS A 63 -6.31 -14.03 -12.51
N ARG A 64 -7.49 -13.80 -13.08
CA ARG A 64 -8.34 -14.85 -13.69
C ARG A 64 -7.62 -15.71 -14.73
N GLY A 65 -6.72 -15.13 -15.52
CA GLY A 65 -6.00 -15.84 -16.60
C GLY A 65 -5.16 -17.03 -16.11
N CYS A 66 -4.63 -16.98 -14.89
CA CYS A 66 -3.90 -18.09 -14.26
C CYS A 66 -4.70 -18.75 -13.12
N HIS A 67 -5.60 -18.00 -12.48
CA HIS A 67 -6.44 -18.45 -11.37
C HIS A 67 -7.84 -18.86 -11.85
N VAL A 68 -7.89 -19.85 -12.74
CA VAL A 68 -9.06 -20.24 -13.56
C VAL A 68 -10.29 -20.79 -12.80
N PHE A 69 -10.24 -20.93 -11.47
CA PHE A 69 -11.34 -21.42 -10.64
C PHE A 69 -12.04 -20.33 -9.81
N LEU A 70 -11.64 -19.06 -9.94
CA LEU A 70 -12.35 -17.95 -9.33
C LEU A 70 -13.68 -17.75 -10.06
N ARG A 71 -14.77 -18.37 -9.55
CA ARG A 71 -16.14 -18.06 -9.98
C ARG A 71 -16.45 -16.61 -9.60
N ASN A 72 -16.89 -15.83 -10.60
CA ASN A 72 -17.37 -14.44 -10.71
C ASN A 72 -17.36 -13.45 -9.52
N ASP A 73 -17.36 -13.86 -8.26
CA ASP A 73 -17.22 -12.99 -7.09
C ASP A 73 -15.91 -13.31 -6.36
N PHE A 74 -14.97 -12.38 -6.41
CA PHE A 74 -13.68 -12.52 -5.76
C PHE A 74 -13.82 -12.67 -4.24
N ARG A 75 -14.81 -12.01 -3.62
CA ARG A 75 -14.97 -11.97 -2.16
C ARG A 75 -15.21 -13.35 -1.59
N VAL A 76 -16.13 -14.09 -2.18
CA VAL A 76 -16.51 -15.45 -1.76
C VAL A 76 -15.31 -16.40 -1.73
N GLN A 77 -14.32 -16.15 -2.58
CA GLN A 77 -13.15 -17.01 -2.72
C GLN A 77 -11.92 -16.52 -1.96
N THR A 78 -11.98 -15.34 -1.33
CA THR A 78 -10.80 -14.69 -0.77
C THR A 78 -10.99 -14.20 0.66
N ILE A 79 -12.15 -13.64 1.00
CA ILE A 79 -12.41 -13.11 2.33
C ILE A 79 -12.68 -14.26 3.30
N ASN A 80 -11.95 -14.32 4.41
CA ASN A 80 -12.02 -15.40 5.41
C ASN A 80 -11.79 -16.80 4.81
N VAL A 81 -10.98 -16.88 3.75
CA VAL A 81 -10.62 -18.15 3.10
C VAL A 81 -9.14 -18.39 3.28
N ARG A 82 -8.77 -19.52 3.90
CA ARG A 82 -7.37 -19.88 4.14
C ARG A 82 -6.51 -19.85 2.86
N GLY A 83 -5.34 -19.21 2.95
CA GLY A 83 -4.33 -19.22 1.91
C GLY A 83 -3.67 -20.60 1.78
N GLY A 84 -3.45 -21.06 0.55
CA GLY A 84 -2.77 -22.33 0.31
C GLY A 84 -1.30 -22.26 0.73
N GLY A 85 -0.89 -23.14 1.64
CA GLY A 85 0.50 -23.24 2.11
C GLY A 85 0.97 -22.09 2.99
N THR A 86 0.05 -21.39 3.66
CA THR A 86 0.35 -20.33 4.64
C THR A 86 -0.58 -20.44 5.85
N ASN A 87 -0.21 -19.73 6.93
CA ASN A 87 -1.06 -19.56 8.10
C ASN A 87 -2.01 -18.36 8.05
N LEU A 88 -1.99 -17.62 6.95
CA LEU A 88 -2.84 -16.45 6.72
C LEU A 88 -4.06 -16.80 5.88
N ASP A 89 -5.13 -16.03 6.07
CA ASP A 89 -6.24 -16.01 5.12
C ASP A 89 -5.83 -15.27 3.85
N ARG A 90 -6.50 -15.57 2.74
CA ARG A 90 -6.28 -14.91 1.45
C ARG A 90 -6.52 -13.40 1.61
N ILE A 91 -7.64 -13.06 2.25
CA ILE A 91 -7.94 -11.74 2.80
C ILE A 91 -8.49 -11.96 4.23
N GLU A 92 -7.80 -11.38 5.20
CA GLU A 92 -8.23 -11.19 6.58
C GLU A 92 -8.93 -9.82 6.67
N PRO A 93 -10.25 -9.77 6.93
CA PRO A 93 -10.98 -8.51 7.08
C PRO A 93 -10.38 -7.62 8.17
N GLY A 94 -10.22 -6.33 7.86
CA GLY A 94 -9.72 -5.35 8.81
C GLY A 94 -8.20 -5.33 8.98
N ASP A 95 -7.45 -6.23 8.33
CA ASP A 95 -5.99 -6.24 8.41
C ASP A 95 -5.31 -6.76 7.14
N HIS A 96 -4.84 -5.84 6.31
CA HIS A 96 -4.07 -6.16 5.10
C HIS A 96 -2.71 -6.81 5.41
N THR A 97 -2.11 -6.52 6.57
CA THR A 97 -0.82 -7.11 7.00
C THR A 97 -0.94 -8.57 7.43
N ARG A 98 -2.17 -9.04 7.61
CA ARG A 98 -2.52 -10.45 7.83
C ARG A 98 -3.15 -11.11 6.60
N SER A 99 -3.20 -10.40 5.48
CA SER A 99 -3.85 -10.87 4.24
C SER A 99 -2.82 -11.40 3.24
N TYR A 100 -2.90 -12.70 2.94
CA TYR A 100 -1.90 -13.35 2.09
C TYR A 100 -1.83 -12.80 0.66
N ILE A 101 -2.96 -12.41 0.07
CA ILE A 101 -2.99 -11.84 -1.28
C ILE A 101 -2.26 -10.50 -1.32
N TYR A 102 -2.39 -9.67 -0.27
CA TYR A 102 -1.64 -8.42 -0.17
C TYR A 102 -0.13 -8.68 -0.23
N HIS A 103 0.37 -9.60 0.59
CA HIS A 103 1.78 -9.98 0.57
C HIS A 103 2.26 -10.53 -0.77
N LYS A 104 1.41 -11.28 -1.47
CA LYS A 104 1.71 -11.79 -2.81
C LYS A 104 1.85 -10.70 -3.85
N LEU A 105 1.02 -9.66 -3.78
CA LEU A 105 1.07 -8.51 -4.69
C LEU A 105 2.23 -7.55 -4.33
N ALA A 106 2.48 -7.34 -3.04
CA ALA A 106 3.60 -6.54 -2.53
C ALA A 106 4.95 -7.24 -2.69
N GLY A 107 4.98 -8.56 -2.88
CA GLY A 107 6.21 -9.35 -3.00
C GLY A 107 6.86 -9.69 -1.65
N THR A 108 6.13 -9.51 -0.56
CA THR A 108 6.59 -9.74 0.81
C THR A 108 6.16 -11.10 1.38
N GLN A 109 5.55 -11.99 0.58
CA GLN A 109 5.02 -13.27 1.05
C GLN A 109 6.00 -14.15 1.84
N ALA A 110 7.31 -14.07 1.54
CA ALA A 110 8.31 -14.86 2.24
C ALA A 110 8.48 -14.43 3.71
N THR A 111 8.20 -13.17 4.05
CA THR A 111 8.32 -12.65 5.43
C THR A 111 7.21 -13.16 6.34
N VAL A 112 6.08 -13.59 5.76
CA VAL A 112 4.91 -14.11 6.47
C VAL A 112 4.73 -15.63 6.31
N GLY A 113 5.82 -16.35 6.02
CA GLY A 113 5.81 -17.81 5.88
C GLY A 113 5.11 -18.32 4.62
N GLY A 114 4.87 -17.45 3.64
CA GLY A 114 4.37 -17.80 2.32
C GLY A 114 5.45 -18.33 1.38
N ALA A 115 5.04 -19.11 0.38
CA ALA A 115 5.95 -19.72 -0.59
C ALA A 115 5.74 -19.17 -2.01
N GLY A 116 6.74 -19.31 -2.89
CA GLY A 116 6.65 -18.92 -4.30
C GLY A 116 6.97 -17.43 -4.56
N VAL A 117 6.66 -16.97 -5.78
CA VAL A 117 7.06 -15.64 -6.27
C VAL A 117 5.98 -14.56 -6.04
N ARG A 118 6.38 -13.30 -6.21
CA ARG A 118 5.51 -12.13 -6.29
C ARG A 118 4.53 -12.28 -7.46
N MET A 119 3.29 -11.86 -7.25
CA MET A 119 2.22 -11.84 -8.25
C MET A 119 1.94 -10.40 -8.75
N PRO A 120 1.46 -10.23 -10.00
CA PRO A 120 1.33 -11.24 -11.05
C PRO A 120 2.69 -11.83 -11.49
N ARG A 121 2.74 -13.11 -11.88
CA ARG A 121 4.00 -13.80 -12.17
C ARG A 121 4.68 -13.18 -13.40
N GLY A 122 5.82 -12.53 -13.19
CA GLY A 122 6.56 -11.85 -14.28
C GLY A 122 6.03 -10.46 -14.63
N GLY A 123 5.06 -9.94 -13.88
CA GLY A 123 4.46 -8.63 -14.08
C GLY A 123 3.41 -8.56 -15.20
N PRO A 124 2.85 -7.37 -15.46
CA PRO A 124 3.09 -6.11 -14.74
C PRO A 124 2.63 -6.21 -13.27
N PHE A 125 3.37 -5.60 -12.36
CA PHE A 125 3.00 -5.55 -10.95
C PHE A 125 2.05 -4.37 -10.69
N TRP A 126 1.24 -4.50 -9.65
CA TRP A 126 0.42 -3.39 -9.15
C TRP A 126 1.33 -2.25 -8.67
N SER A 127 0.91 -1.01 -8.93
CA SER A 127 1.62 0.18 -8.47
C SER A 127 1.58 0.29 -6.94
N VAL A 128 2.39 1.20 -6.38
CA VAL A 128 2.33 1.52 -4.95
C VAL A 128 0.94 2.02 -4.58
N ASP A 129 0.34 2.86 -5.43
CA ASP A 129 -1.02 3.37 -5.23
C ASP A 129 -2.06 2.25 -5.28
N ASP A 130 -1.96 1.32 -6.23
CA ASP A 130 -2.87 0.16 -6.29
C ASP A 130 -2.77 -0.70 -5.01
N LEU A 131 -1.56 -0.94 -4.51
CA LEU A 131 -1.36 -1.66 -3.25
C LEU A 131 -1.95 -0.91 -2.07
N ALA A 132 -1.78 0.42 -2.01
CA ALA A 132 -2.32 1.27 -0.96
C ALA A 132 -3.86 1.29 -0.96
N ARG A 133 -4.48 1.38 -2.15
CA ARG A 133 -5.95 1.29 -2.31
C ARG A 133 -6.49 -0.09 -1.94
N PHE A 134 -5.73 -1.16 -2.19
CA PHE A 134 -6.11 -2.51 -1.81
C PHE A 134 -5.95 -2.76 -0.30
N ALA A 135 -4.89 -2.22 0.33
CA ALA A 135 -4.76 -2.20 1.78
C ALA A 135 -5.96 -1.50 2.43
N ALA A 136 -6.26 -0.28 1.98
CA ALA A 136 -7.43 0.47 2.47
C ALA A 136 -8.75 -0.26 2.26
N TYR A 137 -8.91 -1.00 1.15
CA TYR A 137 -10.07 -1.86 0.95
C TYR A 137 -10.17 -2.96 2.00
N ILE A 138 -9.08 -3.69 2.24
CA ILE A 138 -9.05 -4.79 3.22
C ILE A 138 -9.31 -4.28 4.63
N ASP A 139 -8.64 -3.19 5.01
CA ASP A 139 -8.73 -2.61 6.36
C ASP A 139 -10.13 -2.05 6.65
N ALA A 140 -10.86 -1.66 5.60
CA ALA A 140 -12.26 -1.22 5.71
C ALA A 140 -13.28 -2.37 5.76
N LEU A 141 -12.86 -3.64 5.57
CA LEU A 141 -13.79 -4.77 5.66
C LEU A 141 -14.22 -5.02 7.11
N PRO A 142 -15.49 -5.40 7.34
CA PRO A 142 -15.97 -5.70 8.68
C PRO A 142 -15.32 -6.98 9.22
N VAL A 143 -14.75 -6.89 10.42
CA VAL A 143 -14.24 -8.03 11.19
C VAL A 143 -15.43 -8.84 11.70
N GLN A 144 -15.34 -10.18 11.61
CA GLN A 144 -16.41 -11.11 12.02
C GLN A 144 -16.21 -11.63 13.45
#